data_AF-A0A0H3B6J3-F1
#
_entry.id   AF-A0A0H3B6J3-F1
#
_cell.length_a   1.000
_cell.length_b   1.000
_cell.length_c   1.000
_cell.angle_alpha   90.00
_cell.angle_beta   90.00
_cell.angle_gamma   90.00
#
_symmetry.space_group_name_H-M   'P 1'
#
loop_
_entity.id
_entity.type
_entity.pdbx_description
1 polymer ?
#
loop_
_entity_poly.entity_id
_entity_poly.type
_entity_poly.pdbx_seq_one_letter_code
_entity_poly.pdbx_strand_id
1 'polypeptide(L)'
;MMHTENNSPPGLIPLPDWYPVAFSHLDAMEYASVTRLWHHEPVLRDLVDELDKRNPGLITFTHCPHCHSADICPGTRPEEYRCRTCHRCSSPYTHTPFFDLHHARHSRLYAVLVTLWGTWQVEDAAWLSDCKSKQIWKQYCHRLKPILALIGGRAVTHTPRYLRGFTPGQQGLHCPACASTQLVYSETMPVGNPEVHCQVCQTDFVMYPDIPKGIDPFAVNTPQYDIPLPRWFSRLFSHASQAQYQHLREVWQREPVLREAVDRLDAQNPEQGAVYACPYCQNKHISPRKTASSIEGYYCPACDNPFTATTGTVFTRMRQEHFWRLYAVLVMLWTQWRPTQIFELCQLRSVHPFLTYHKRLAPLLAEFDGAPITPYPRNLLGFTPGQQGVCCVYCQSTKLITEGITVMPLDNPYICCLDCGQRFMLRVWRKQVKSNEKK
;
A
#
# COMPACT_ATOMS: atom_id res chain seq x y z
N MET A 1 6.84 -43.16 13.93
CA MET A 1 5.85 -42.65 14.90
C MET A 1 5.99 -41.15 14.94
N MET A 2 5.21 -40.45 14.11
CA MET A 2 5.14 -39.00 14.07
C MET A 2 3.88 -38.61 14.82
N HIS A 3 4.02 -37.82 15.88
CA HIS A 3 2.89 -37.19 16.55
C HIS A 3 2.34 -36.09 15.63
N THR A 4 1.20 -36.39 15.00
CA THR A 4 0.29 -35.38 14.48
C THR A 4 -0.36 -34.69 15.67
N GLU A 5 0.13 -33.51 16.02
CA GLU A 5 -0.61 -32.59 16.89
C GLU A 5 -1.83 -32.08 16.13
N ASN A 6 -2.99 -32.47 16.64
CA ASN A 6 -4.30 -31.95 16.27
C ASN A 6 -4.35 -30.44 16.50
N ASN A 7 -4.17 -29.66 15.45
CA ASN A 7 -4.51 -28.24 15.44
C ASN A 7 -6.03 -28.05 15.32
N SER A 8 -6.75 -28.33 16.41
CA SER A 8 -8.04 -27.69 16.64
C SER A 8 -7.77 -26.19 16.89
N PRO A 9 -8.50 -25.24 16.25
CA PRO A 9 -8.23 -23.82 16.46
C PRO A 9 -8.50 -23.46 17.94
N PRO A 10 -7.54 -22.88 18.66
CA PRO A 10 -7.78 -22.41 20.02
C PRO A 10 -8.84 -21.30 19.99
N GLY A 11 -9.69 -21.27 21.02
CA GLY A 11 -10.79 -20.30 21.15
C GLY A 11 -10.35 -18.88 20.81
N LEU A 12 -11.07 -18.25 19.89
CA LEU A 12 -10.77 -16.89 19.42
C LEU A 12 -10.75 -15.92 20.62
N ILE A 13 -9.61 -15.25 20.83
CA ILE A 13 -9.45 -14.21 21.85
C ILE A 13 -10.53 -13.14 21.63
N PRO A 14 -11.35 -12.77 22.63
CA PRO A 14 -12.43 -11.81 22.43
C PRO A 14 -11.89 -10.43 22.02
N LEU A 15 -12.70 -9.71 21.25
CA LEU A 15 -12.42 -8.31 20.89
C LEU A 15 -12.94 -7.38 22.00
N PRO A 16 -12.18 -6.33 22.39
CA PRO A 16 -12.65 -5.32 23.33
C PRO A 16 -13.85 -4.53 22.77
N ASP A 17 -14.69 -3.96 23.65
CA ASP A 17 -15.90 -3.21 23.27
C ASP A 17 -15.62 -2.01 22.37
N TRP A 18 -14.46 -1.37 22.51
CA TRP A 18 -14.06 -0.25 21.66
C TRP A 18 -13.71 -0.70 20.24
N TYR A 19 -13.37 -1.97 20.02
CA TYR A 19 -12.78 -2.47 18.77
C TYR A 19 -13.75 -2.39 17.58
N PRO A 20 -15.02 -2.87 17.68
CA PRO A 20 -15.98 -2.72 16.59
C PRO A 20 -16.28 -1.26 16.27
N VAL A 21 -16.31 -0.38 17.29
CA VAL A 21 -16.54 1.05 17.11
C VAL A 21 -15.37 1.70 16.36
N ALA A 22 -14.14 1.39 16.76
CA ALA A 22 -12.91 1.97 16.22
C ALA A 22 -12.68 1.64 14.74
N PHE A 23 -13.15 0.48 14.29
CA PHE A 23 -12.98 -0.02 12.93
C PHE A 23 -14.29 -0.16 12.15
N SER A 24 -15.37 0.45 12.64
CA SER A 24 -16.72 0.37 12.04
C SER A 24 -16.81 0.90 10.59
N HIS A 25 -15.83 1.69 10.15
CA HIS A 25 -15.76 2.22 8.78
C HIS A 25 -15.07 1.30 7.78
N LEU A 26 -14.35 0.27 8.26
CA LEU A 26 -13.61 -0.67 7.43
C LEU A 26 -14.56 -1.65 6.75
N ASP A 27 -14.10 -2.18 5.61
CA ASP A 27 -14.78 -3.33 5.02
C ASP A 27 -14.37 -4.67 5.60
N ALA A 28 -15.03 -5.75 5.18
CA ALA A 28 -14.80 -7.08 5.74
C ALA A 28 -13.34 -7.55 5.61
N MET A 29 -12.66 -7.19 4.52
CA MET A 29 -11.28 -7.61 4.27
C MET A 29 -10.30 -6.79 5.10
N GLU A 30 -10.46 -5.47 5.12
CA GLU A 30 -9.68 -4.57 5.96
C GLU A 30 -9.87 -4.88 7.45
N TYR A 31 -11.13 -5.05 7.88
CA TYR A 31 -11.50 -5.41 9.25
C TYR A 31 -10.89 -6.75 9.65
N ALA A 32 -11.02 -7.79 8.82
CA ALA A 32 -10.39 -9.09 9.09
C ALA A 32 -8.86 -8.97 9.22
N SER A 33 -8.23 -8.09 8.45
CA SER A 33 -6.78 -7.91 8.48
C SER A 33 -6.31 -7.23 9.78
N VAL A 34 -7.02 -6.20 10.27
CA VAL A 34 -6.70 -5.59 11.57
C VAL A 34 -7.04 -6.53 12.74
N THR A 35 -8.16 -7.26 12.66
CA THR A 35 -8.57 -8.26 13.66
C THR A 35 -7.54 -9.38 13.79
N ARG A 36 -6.91 -9.79 12.68
CA ARG A 36 -5.82 -10.77 12.72
C ARG A 36 -4.66 -10.29 13.59
N LEU A 37 -4.27 -9.02 13.52
CA LEU A 37 -3.22 -8.46 14.38
C LEU A 37 -3.58 -8.61 15.86
N TRP A 38 -4.84 -8.31 16.22
CA TRP A 38 -5.32 -8.46 17.60
C TRP A 38 -5.15 -9.88 18.12
N HIS A 39 -5.45 -10.90 17.31
CA HIS A 39 -5.33 -12.29 17.74
C HIS A 39 -3.89 -12.77 17.83
N HIS A 40 -3.00 -12.31 16.95
CA HIS A 40 -1.63 -12.85 16.83
C HIS A 40 -0.59 -12.13 17.71
N GLU A 41 -0.84 -10.88 18.12
CA GLU A 41 0.18 -10.05 18.77
C GLU A 41 -0.09 -9.88 20.27
N PRO A 42 0.54 -10.68 21.16
CA PRO A 42 0.35 -10.55 22.60
C PRO A 42 0.87 -9.22 23.15
N VAL A 43 1.97 -8.69 22.61
CA VAL A 43 2.53 -7.41 23.04
C VAL A 43 1.58 -6.25 22.78
N LEU A 44 0.85 -6.30 21.66
CA LEU A 44 -0.19 -5.32 21.38
C LEU A 44 -1.28 -5.32 22.47
N ARG A 45 -1.72 -6.51 22.90
CA ARG A 45 -2.74 -6.65 23.95
C ARG A 45 -2.25 -6.14 25.30
N ASP A 46 -1.03 -6.50 25.70
CA ASP A 46 -0.40 -5.99 26.93
C ASP A 46 -0.33 -4.44 26.95
N LEU A 47 0.01 -3.83 25.81
CA LEU A 47 0.06 -2.37 25.69
C LEU A 47 -1.32 -1.72 25.67
N VAL A 48 -2.34 -2.42 25.16
CA VAL A 48 -3.73 -1.97 25.26
C VAL A 48 -4.20 -2.00 26.71
N ASP A 49 -3.88 -3.05 27.48
CA ASP A 49 -4.18 -3.10 28.92
C ASP A 49 -3.48 -1.96 29.68
N GLU A 50 -2.24 -1.64 29.31
CA GLU A 50 -1.51 -0.49 29.85
C GLU A 50 -2.11 0.86 29.45
N LEU A 51 -2.72 0.94 28.27
CA LEU A 51 -3.44 2.13 27.83
C LEU A 51 -4.79 2.26 28.56
N ASP A 52 -5.49 1.15 28.80
CA ASP A 52 -6.74 1.10 29.57
C ASP A 52 -6.52 1.59 31.01
N LYS A 53 -5.40 1.20 31.63
CA LYS A 53 -4.93 1.72 32.95
C LYS A 53 -4.71 3.24 32.99
N ARG A 54 -4.80 3.93 31.86
CA ARG A 54 -4.65 5.39 31.74
C ARG A 54 -5.86 6.04 31.08
N ASN A 55 -6.92 5.29 30.79
CA ASN A 55 -8.14 5.78 30.14
C ASN A 55 -9.13 6.30 31.19
N PRO A 56 -9.42 7.61 31.22
CA PRO A 56 -10.32 8.17 32.24
C PRO A 56 -11.79 7.77 32.08
N GLY A 57 -12.20 7.24 30.93
CA GLY A 57 -13.51 6.62 30.75
C GLY A 57 -13.65 5.27 31.45
N LEU A 58 -12.52 4.64 31.82
CA LEU A 58 -12.46 3.35 32.52
C LEU A 58 -12.03 3.49 33.98
N ILE A 59 -11.44 4.64 34.35
CA ILE A 59 -10.80 4.82 35.66
C ILE A 59 -11.33 6.07 36.34
N THR A 60 -11.74 5.89 37.59
CA THR A 60 -12.04 7.00 38.49
C THR A 60 -10.74 7.53 39.10
N PHE A 61 -10.31 8.72 38.70
CA PHE A 61 -9.11 9.36 39.22
C PHE A 61 -9.39 10.00 40.59
N THR A 62 -8.66 9.58 41.63
CA THR A 62 -8.89 10.01 43.03
C THR A 62 -7.76 10.85 43.62
N HIS A 63 -6.66 11.06 42.89
CA HIS A 63 -5.46 11.74 43.39
C HIS A 63 -4.92 12.77 42.39
N CYS A 64 -4.24 13.80 42.88
CA CYS A 64 -3.58 14.79 42.03
C CYS A 64 -2.41 14.19 41.24
N PRO A 65 -2.31 14.37 39.91
CA PRO A 65 -1.27 13.77 39.08
C PRO A 65 0.09 14.46 39.23
N HIS A 66 0.16 15.56 39.97
CA HIS A 66 1.40 16.31 40.19
C HIS A 66 2.02 16.08 41.57
N CYS A 67 1.21 15.86 42.60
CA CYS A 67 1.68 15.72 43.98
C CYS A 67 1.08 14.51 44.72
N HIS A 68 0.26 13.71 44.03
CA HIS A 68 -0.41 12.52 44.55
C HIS A 68 -1.31 12.74 45.77
N SER A 69 -1.64 13.99 46.12
CA SER A 69 -2.61 14.31 47.17
C SER A 69 -4.02 13.88 46.76
N ALA A 70 -4.76 13.27 47.68
CA ALA A 70 -6.19 12.98 47.54
C ALA A 70 -7.07 14.23 47.73
N ASP A 71 -6.50 15.35 48.19
CA ASP A 71 -7.23 16.60 48.42
C ASP A 71 -7.44 17.38 47.12
N ILE A 72 -8.38 16.89 46.31
CA ILE A 72 -8.81 17.48 45.05
C ILE A 72 -10.26 17.98 45.16
N CYS A 73 -10.53 19.17 44.65
CA CYS A 73 -11.88 19.72 44.56
C CYS A 73 -12.29 19.96 43.10
N PRO A 74 -13.58 19.83 42.75
CA PRO A 74 -14.06 20.13 41.40
C PRO A 74 -13.64 21.53 40.94
N GLY A 75 -13.23 21.62 39.68
CA GLY A 75 -12.90 22.87 39.02
C GLY A 75 -14.14 23.60 38.51
N THR A 76 -13.91 24.68 37.75
CA THR A 76 -14.98 25.46 37.12
C THR A 76 -15.48 24.85 35.80
N ARG A 77 -14.70 23.95 35.19
CA ARG A 77 -15.07 23.25 33.95
C ARG A 77 -15.39 21.78 34.22
N PRO A 78 -16.25 21.14 33.38
CA PRO A 78 -16.49 19.71 33.46
C PRO A 78 -15.17 18.93 33.38
N GLU A 79 -15.02 17.90 34.21
CA GLU A 79 -13.84 17.01 34.24
C GLU A 79 -12.51 17.69 34.64
N GLU A 80 -12.53 18.96 35.07
CA GLU A 80 -11.39 19.60 35.71
C GLU A 80 -11.51 19.52 37.24
N TYR A 81 -10.39 19.34 37.92
CA TYR A 81 -10.27 19.46 39.37
C TYR A 81 -9.04 20.30 39.73
N ARG A 82 -9.10 20.94 40.90
CA ARG A 82 -7.98 21.68 41.49
C ARG A 82 -7.47 20.92 42.70
N CYS A 83 -6.18 20.65 42.74
CA CYS A 83 -5.56 20.12 43.95
C CYS A 83 -5.41 21.23 44.98
N ARG A 84 -5.90 21.02 46.20
CA ARG A 84 -5.77 22.01 47.29
C ARG A 84 -4.38 22.05 47.90
N THR A 85 -3.59 20.98 47.76
CA THR A 85 -2.20 20.91 48.25
C THR A 85 -1.22 21.64 47.34
N CYS A 86 -1.28 21.42 46.01
CA CYS A 86 -0.34 22.04 45.07
C CYS A 86 -0.95 23.19 44.25
N HIS A 87 -2.24 23.50 44.48
CA HIS A 87 -3.02 24.55 43.83
C HIS A 87 -3.16 24.45 42.29
N ARG A 88 -2.60 23.41 41.66
CA ARG A 88 -2.69 23.19 40.21
C ARG A 88 -4.07 22.68 39.82
N CYS A 89 -4.56 23.17 38.68
CA CYS A 89 -5.71 22.61 37.99
C CYS A 89 -5.23 21.47 37.07
N SER A 90 -5.98 20.38 37.07
CA SER A 90 -5.71 19.19 36.27
C SER A 90 -7.04 18.57 35.84
N SER A 91 -6.97 17.58 34.96
CA SER A 91 -8.09 16.72 34.60
C SER A 91 -7.67 15.26 34.78
N PRO A 92 -8.62 14.31 34.79
CA PRO A 92 -8.32 12.87 34.77
C PRO A 92 -7.41 12.47 33.60
N TYR A 93 -7.38 13.29 32.54
CA TYR A 93 -6.56 13.07 31.35
C TYR A 93 -5.13 13.62 31.47
N THR A 94 -4.82 14.43 32.49
CA THR A 94 -3.49 15.07 32.62
C THR A 94 -2.38 14.01 32.71
N HIS A 95 -1.30 14.20 31.94
CA HIS A 95 -0.19 13.24 31.78
C HIS A 95 -0.54 11.87 31.18
N THR A 96 -1.75 11.71 30.63
CA THR A 96 -2.14 10.51 29.90
C THR A 96 -2.05 10.75 28.38
N PRO A 97 -1.94 9.68 27.57
CA PRO A 97 -2.09 9.77 26.12
C PRO A 97 -3.41 10.43 25.65
N PHE A 98 -4.43 10.43 26.51
CA PHE A 98 -5.76 10.98 26.27
C PHE A 98 -5.90 12.49 26.57
N PHE A 99 -4.85 13.14 27.08
CA PHE A 99 -4.87 14.59 27.36
C PHE A 99 -5.27 15.43 26.14
N ASP A 100 -6.23 16.35 26.29
CA ASP A 100 -6.80 17.16 25.19
C ASP A 100 -7.40 16.35 24.02
N LEU A 101 -7.75 15.07 24.23
CA LEU A 101 -8.53 14.28 23.28
C LEU A 101 -10.00 14.22 23.70
N HIS A 102 -10.87 14.69 22.81
CA HIS A 102 -12.32 14.54 22.94
C HIS A 102 -12.71 13.05 23.06
N HIS A 103 -13.62 12.71 23.99
CA HIS A 103 -14.04 11.33 24.29
C HIS A 103 -14.42 10.51 23.06
N ALA A 104 -15.18 11.09 22.13
CA ALA A 104 -15.54 10.46 20.86
C ALA A 104 -14.35 10.04 19.96
N ARG A 105 -13.11 10.42 20.31
CA ARG A 105 -11.88 10.08 19.59
C ARG A 105 -10.95 9.14 20.36
N HIS A 106 -11.32 8.69 21.56
CA HIS A 106 -10.49 7.78 22.35
C HIS A 106 -10.27 6.44 21.64
N SER A 107 -11.34 5.86 21.06
CA SER A 107 -11.26 4.64 20.23
C SER A 107 -10.26 4.75 19.09
N ARG A 108 -10.05 5.97 18.56
CA ARG A 108 -9.05 6.24 17.52
C ARG A 108 -7.62 6.04 18.01
N LEU A 109 -7.31 6.39 19.25
CA LEU A 109 -5.98 6.20 19.83
C LEU A 109 -5.63 4.71 19.90
N TYR A 110 -6.59 3.86 20.29
CA TYR A 110 -6.45 2.40 20.25
C TYR A 110 -6.27 1.88 18.82
N ALA A 111 -7.07 2.36 17.87
CA ALA A 111 -6.89 1.99 16.47
C ALA A 111 -5.50 2.34 15.94
N VAL A 112 -4.96 3.53 16.28
CA VAL A 112 -3.59 3.90 15.92
C VAL A 112 -2.59 2.91 16.51
N LEU A 113 -2.74 2.53 17.79
CA LEU A 113 -1.86 1.54 18.43
C LEU A 113 -1.87 0.19 17.70
N VAL A 114 -3.05 -0.34 17.34
CA VAL A 114 -3.18 -1.58 16.55
C VAL A 114 -2.49 -1.46 15.20
N THR A 115 -2.65 -0.34 14.49
CA THR A 115 -2.08 -0.16 13.14
C THR A 115 -0.54 -0.10 13.11
N LEU A 116 0.13 0.08 14.25
CA LEU A 116 1.60 -0.01 14.33
C LEU A 116 2.12 -1.43 14.04
N TRP A 117 1.30 -2.45 14.25
CA TRP A 117 1.67 -3.87 14.08
C TRP A 117 1.45 -4.45 12.68
N GLY A 118 1.04 -3.65 11.71
CA GLY A 118 0.91 -4.13 10.33
C GLY A 118 1.87 -3.47 9.34
N THR A 119 1.98 -4.11 8.18
CA THR A 119 2.90 -3.80 7.08
C THR A 119 2.29 -2.79 6.10
N TRP A 120 1.66 -1.72 6.62
CA TRP A 120 0.95 -0.73 5.81
C TRP A 120 1.73 0.57 5.59
N GLN A 121 1.40 1.30 4.52
CA GLN A 121 1.89 2.67 4.37
C GLN A 121 1.34 3.57 5.48
N VAL A 122 1.97 4.72 5.71
CA VAL A 122 1.48 5.67 6.74
C VAL A 122 0.06 6.14 6.39
N GLU A 123 -0.18 6.36 5.10
CA GLU A 123 -1.46 6.75 4.54
C GLU A 123 -2.54 5.68 4.83
N ASP A 124 -2.20 4.40 4.69
CA ASP A 124 -3.10 3.28 4.96
C ASP A 124 -3.33 3.10 6.45
N ALA A 125 -2.28 3.16 7.26
CA ALA A 125 -2.40 3.10 8.71
C ALA A 125 -3.30 4.24 9.23
N ALA A 126 -3.15 5.45 8.66
CA ALA A 126 -4.03 6.58 8.96
C ALA A 126 -5.48 6.30 8.55
N TRP A 127 -5.72 5.69 7.38
CA TRP A 127 -7.06 5.28 6.95
C TRP A 127 -7.66 4.20 7.87
N LEU A 128 -6.91 3.15 8.15
CA LEU A 128 -7.32 2.01 8.98
C LEU A 128 -7.71 2.48 10.38
N SER A 129 -7.03 3.48 10.91
CA SER A 129 -7.33 4.08 12.21
C SER A 129 -8.28 5.28 12.13
N ASP A 130 -9.05 5.49 11.06
CA ASP A 130 -9.96 6.64 10.88
C ASP A 130 -9.31 8.03 11.12
N CYS A 131 -8.02 8.17 10.87
CA CYS A 131 -7.33 9.46 10.87
C CYS A 131 -7.56 10.17 9.53
N LYS A 132 -7.90 11.47 9.59
CA LYS A 132 -8.13 12.28 8.37
C LYS A 132 -6.85 12.54 7.56
N SER A 133 -5.68 12.39 8.17
CA SER A 133 -4.40 12.60 7.49
C SER A 133 -3.26 11.88 8.23
N LYS A 134 -2.15 11.67 7.51
CA LYS A 134 -0.90 11.15 8.11
C LYS A 134 -0.30 12.05 9.18
N GLN A 135 -0.52 13.36 9.11
CA GLN A 135 -0.04 14.30 10.14
C GLN A 135 -0.79 14.06 11.45
N ILE A 136 -2.11 13.90 11.39
CA ILE A 136 -2.94 13.57 12.55
C ILE A 136 -2.52 12.20 13.09
N TRP A 137 -2.36 11.19 12.23
CA TRP A 137 -1.89 9.86 12.65
C TRP A 137 -0.55 9.93 13.40
N LYS A 138 0.44 10.68 12.88
CA LYS A 138 1.73 10.89 13.55
C LYS A 138 1.60 11.59 14.91
N GLN A 139 0.63 12.50 15.09
CA GLN A 139 0.33 13.10 16.39
C GLN A 139 -0.19 12.05 17.39
N TYR A 140 -1.05 11.12 16.96
CA TYR A 140 -1.48 10.00 17.80
C TYR A 140 -0.28 9.07 18.14
N CYS A 141 0.59 8.76 17.19
CA CYS A 141 1.81 7.98 17.49
C CYS A 141 2.71 8.69 18.50
N HIS A 142 2.82 10.02 18.42
CA HIS A 142 3.57 10.80 19.40
C HIS A 142 2.98 10.67 20.81
N ARG A 143 1.64 10.70 20.93
CA ARG A 143 0.91 10.49 22.20
C ARG A 143 1.12 9.09 22.78
N LEU A 144 1.32 8.08 21.92
CA LEU A 144 1.56 6.69 22.34
C LEU A 144 3.00 6.42 22.79
N LYS A 145 3.96 7.32 22.55
CA LYS A 145 5.38 7.10 22.93
C LYS A 145 5.59 6.63 24.38
N PRO A 146 4.92 7.22 25.40
CA PRO A 146 5.08 6.75 26.78
C PRO A 146 4.61 5.31 26.99
N ILE A 147 3.59 4.87 26.26
CA ILE A 147 3.08 3.49 26.30
C ILE A 147 4.05 2.55 25.60
N LEU A 148 4.52 2.92 24.41
CA LEU A 148 5.47 2.13 23.64
C LEU A 148 6.82 1.96 24.36
N ALA A 149 7.22 2.92 25.21
CA ALA A 149 8.42 2.82 26.02
C ALA A 149 8.35 1.68 27.07
N LEU A 150 7.15 1.23 27.45
CA LEU A 150 6.95 0.14 28.43
C LEU A 150 7.34 -1.24 27.90
N ILE A 151 7.52 -1.38 26.58
CA ILE A 151 8.01 -2.60 25.93
C ILE A 151 9.40 -2.97 26.49
N GLY A 152 10.22 -1.96 26.80
CA GLY A 152 11.60 -2.17 27.25
C GLY A 152 12.42 -2.93 26.21
N GLY A 153 13.16 -3.94 26.67
CA GLY A 153 14.00 -4.81 25.83
C GLY A 153 13.28 -6.04 25.25
N ARG A 154 11.97 -6.20 25.48
CA ARG A 154 11.21 -7.35 24.96
C ARG A 154 10.98 -7.20 23.45
N ALA A 155 11.05 -8.30 22.71
CA ALA A 155 10.67 -8.31 21.31
C ALA A 155 9.17 -7.98 21.15
N VAL A 156 8.85 -7.06 20.24
CA VAL A 156 7.46 -6.58 20.04
C VAL A 156 6.58 -7.53 19.24
N THR A 157 7.18 -8.52 18.59
CA THR A 157 6.46 -9.55 17.82
C THR A 157 7.26 -10.85 17.87
N HIS A 158 6.57 -11.98 17.68
CA HIS A 158 7.22 -13.29 17.60
C HIS A 158 7.89 -13.54 16.25
N THR A 159 7.36 -12.93 15.19
CA THR A 159 7.84 -13.14 13.83
C THR A 159 8.19 -11.79 13.23
N PRO A 160 9.50 -11.44 13.21
CA PRO A 160 9.98 -10.16 12.72
C PRO A 160 9.48 -9.85 11.31
N ARG A 161 9.13 -8.59 11.06
CA ARG A 161 8.73 -8.08 9.74
C ARG A 161 8.82 -6.58 9.73
N TYR A 162 8.56 -5.92 8.61
CA TYR A 162 8.47 -4.47 8.69
C TYR A 162 7.29 -4.05 9.58
N LEU A 163 7.56 -3.53 10.78
CA LEU A 163 6.56 -2.96 11.69
C LEU A 163 6.82 -1.48 11.87
N ARG A 164 5.80 -0.68 11.62
CA ARG A 164 5.96 0.76 11.65
C ARG A 164 6.08 1.25 13.08
N GLY A 165 7.16 1.96 13.38
CA GLY A 165 7.42 2.50 14.72
C GLY A 165 8.33 1.63 15.58
N PHE A 166 8.79 0.49 15.06
CA PHE A 166 9.74 -0.39 15.74
C PHE A 166 10.97 -0.62 14.88
N THR A 167 12.15 -0.54 15.48
CA THR A 167 13.40 -0.94 14.80
C THR A 167 13.44 -2.46 14.63
N PRO A 168 14.19 -3.00 13.65
CA PRO A 168 14.40 -4.45 13.55
C PRO A 168 14.93 -5.06 14.88
N GLY A 169 15.80 -4.36 15.59
CA GLY A 169 16.29 -4.79 16.90
C GLY A 169 15.20 -4.93 17.97
N GLN A 170 14.23 -4.01 18.00
CA GLN A 170 13.06 -4.11 18.90
C GLN A 170 12.14 -5.30 18.56
N GLN A 171 12.30 -5.90 17.38
CA GLN A 171 11.59 -7.10 16.98
C GLN A 171 12.38 -8.38 17.28
N GLY A 172 13.53 -8.28 17.94
CA GLY A 172 14.38 -9.42 18.28
C GLY A 172 15.37 -9.82 17.17
N LEU A 173 15.60 -8.97 16.17
CA LEU A 173 16.63 -9.22 15.17
C LEU A 173 18.01 -8.79 15.65
N HIS A 174 19.00 -9.57 15.24
CA HIS A 174 20.41 -9.32 15.47
C HIS A 174 21.16 -9.30 14.13
N CYS A 175 22.17 -8.44 14.02
CA CYS A 175 23.04 -8.47 12.86
C CYS A 175 23.74 -9.83 12.76
N PRO A 176 23.68 -10.53 11.61
CA PRO A 176 24.35 -11.83 11.46
C PRO A 176 25.88 -11.74 11.53
N ALA A 177 26.46 -10.56 11.28
CA ALA A 177 27.90 -10.35 11.29
C ALA A 177 28.47 -9.94 12.66
N CYS A 178 27.72 -9.17 13.47
CA CYS A 178 28.23 -8.61 14.73
C CYS A 178 27.28 -8.74 15.94
N ALA A 179 26.14 -9.42 15.79
CA ALA A 179 25.10 -9.62 16.80
C ALA A 179 24.42 -8.36 17.35
N SER A 180 24.78 -7.16 16.87
CA SER A 180 24.18 -5.89 17.31
C SER A 180 22.69 -5.80 16.97
N THR A 181 21.92 -5.19 17.87
CA THR A 181 20.50 -4.83 17.68
C THR A 181 20.31 -3.41 17.16
N GLN A 182 21.40 -2.64 16.97
CA GLN A 182 21.35 -1.32 16.34
C GLN A 182 21.18 -1.46 14.83
N LEU A 183 19.94 -1.73 14.47
CA LEU A 183 19.49 -2.05 13.13
C LEU A 183 18.47 -1.02 12.67
N VAL A 184 18.49 -0.69 11.37
CA VAL A 184 17.48 0.14 10.72
C VAL A 184 17.03 -0.53 9.43
N TYR A 185 15.80 -0.26 9.02
CA TYR A 185 15.34 -0.69 7.69
C TYR A 185 16.09 0.09 6.62
N SER A 186 16.66 -0.61 5.64
CA SER A 186 17.26 -0.01 4.45
C SER A 186 16.20 0.52 3.48
N GLU A 187 14.96 0.06 3.66
CA GLU A 187 13.84 0.35 2.78
C GLU A 187 12.91 1.40 3.37
N THR A 188 12.33 2.21 2.48
CA THR A 188 11.37 3.25 2.85
C THR A 188 9.93 2.73 2.92
N MET A 189 9.67 1.58 2.30
CA MET A 189 8.34 1.00 2.14
C MET A 189 8.22 -0.28 3.00
N PRO A 190 7.09 -0.47 3.71
CA PRO A 190 6.79 -1.72 4.39
C PRO A 190 6.74 -2.92 3.44
N VAL A 191 7.22 -4.04 3.94
CA VAL A 191 7.30 -5.32 3.23
C VAL A 191 7.41 -6.45 4.26
N GLY A 192 6.98 -7.66 3.91
CA GLY A 192 7.06 -8.80 4.82
C GLY A 192 8.49 -9.21 5.17
N ASN A 193 9.38 -9.19 4.18
CA ASN A 193 10.79 -9.55 4.34
C ASN A 193 11.69 -8.38 3.93
N PRO A 194 11.97 -7.40 4.80
CA PRO A 194 12.71 -6.18 4.44
C PRO A 194 14.23 -6.35 4.41
N GLU A 195 14.89 -5.47 3.68
CA GLU A 195 16.33 -5.22 3.82
C GLU A 195 16.63 -4.41 5.08
N VAL A 196 17.69 -4.82 5.79
CA VAL A 196 18.12 -4.28 7.08
C VAL A 196 19.58 -3.89 7.02
N HIS A 197 19.87 -2.69 7.50
CA HIS A 197 21.21 -2.14 7.63
C HIS A 197 21.66 -2.17 9.08
N CYS A 198 22.84 -2.74 9.34
CA CYS A 198 23.46 -2.68 10.66
C CYS A 198 24.27 -1.39 10.83
N GLN A 199 23.88 -0.55 11.79
CA GLN A 199 24.57 0.73 12.04
C GLN A 199 25.97 0.56 12.66
N VAL A 200 26.32 -0.63 13.18
CA VAL A 200 27.62 -0.90 13.81
C VAL A 200 28.64 -1.40 12.80
N CYS A 201 28.36 -2.50 12.11
CA CYS A 201 29.30 -3.10 11.15
C CYS A 201 29.04 -2.70 9.69
N GLN A 202 28.04 -1.85 9.43
CA GLN A 202 27.69 -1.33 8.10
C GLN A 202 27.29 -2.42 7.09
N THR A 203 26.92 -3.62 7.57
CA THR A 203 26.48 -4.73 6.72
C THR A 203 24.99 -4.65 6.46
N ASP A 204 24.60 -4.81 5.20
CA ASP A 204 23.22 -4.99 4.77
C ASP A 204 22.87 -6.48 4.67
N PHE A 205 21.66 -6.85 5.08
CA PHE A 205 21.15 -8.20 4.98
C PHE A 205 19.62 -8.20 4.87
N VAL A 206 19.06 -9.27 4.32
CA VAL A 206 17.60 -9.50 4.33
C VAL A 206 17.20 -10.25 5.59
N MET A 207 16.02 -9.93 6.11
CA MET A 207 15.50 -10.52 7.34
C MET A 207 15.34 -12.06 7.24
N TYR A 208 14.86 -12.54 6.09
CA TYR A 208 14.68 -13.95 5.78
C TYR A 208 15.45 -14.30 4.49
N PRO A 209 16.70 -14.81 4.59
CA PRO A 209 17.56 -15.03 3.43
C PRO A 209 17.09 -16.15 2.50
N ASP A 210 16.35 -17.13 3.02
CA ASP A 210 15.84 -18.26 2.25
C ASP A 210 14.59 -17.90 1.43
N ILE A 211 14.01 -16.72 1.67
CA ILE A 211 12.80 -16.27 0.99
C ILE A 211 13.17 -15.49 -0.28
N PRO A 212 12.65 -15.88 -1.46
CA PRO A 212 12.94 -15.18 -2.70
C PRO A 212 12.55 -13.70 -2.68
N LYS A 213 13.24 -12.91 -3.51
CA LYS A 213 13.01 -11.46 -3.63
C LYS A 213 11.54 -11.11 -3.90
N GLY A 214 11.02 -10.18 -3.10
CA GLY A 214 9.64 -9.68 -3.09
C GLY A 214 8.55 -10.72 -2.81
N ILE A 215 8.86 -11.82 -2.12
CA ILE A 215 7.84 -12.67 -1.50
C ILE A 215 7.56 -12.17 -0.08
N ASP A 216 6.28 -12.04 0.25
CA ASP A 216 5.83 -11.78 1.62
C ASP A 216 5.65 -13.11 2.39
N PRO A 217 6.48 -13.42 3.39
CA PRO A 217 6.28 -14.60 4.25
C PRO A 217 4.95 -14.61 5.01
N PHE A 218 4.31 -13.46 5.19
CA PHE A 218 3.17 -13.25 6.09
C PHE A 218 1.85 -13.01 5.37
N ALA A 219 1.85 -12.98 4.04
CA ALA A 219 0.62 -12.85 3.28
C ALA A 219 -0.22 -14.13 3.39
N VAL A 220 -1.13 -14.16 4.37
CA VAL A 220 -2.05 -15.30 4.59
C VAL A 220 -3.07 -15.43 3.44
N ASN A 221 -3.30 -14.37 2.66
CA ASN A 221 -4.31 -14.29 1.61
C ASN A 221 -3.81 -13.51 0.37
N THR A 222 -2.61 -13.75 -0.15
CA THR A 222 -2.38 -13.37 -1.55
C THR A 222 -3.28 -14.27 -2.40
N PRO A 223 -4.13 -13.73 -3.29
CA PRO A 223 -4.81 -14.55 -4.28
C PRO A 223 -3.73 -15.28 -5.07
N GLN A 224 -3.55 -16.55 -4.70
CA GLN A 224 -2.81 -17.59 -5.39
C GLN A 224 -1.36 -17.25 -5.79
N TYR A 225 -0.45 -18.01 -5.20
CA TYR A 225 0.88 -18.28 -5.76
C TYR A 225 0.84 -18.89 -7.20
N ASP A 226 -0.33 -18.99 -7.82
CA ASP A 226 -0.56 -19.62 -9.12
C ASP A 226 -0.43 -18.68 -10.32
N ILE A 227 -0.42 -17.36 -10.14
CA ILE A 227 -0.22 -16.43 -11.28
C ILE A 227 1.29 -16.24 -11.49
N PRO A 228 1.88 -16.86 -12.54
CA PRO A 228 3.32 -16.75 -12.77
C PRO A 228 3.70 -15.32 -13.17
N LEU A 229 4.90 -14.91 -12.77
CA LEU A 229 5.52 -13.71 -13.31
C LEU A 229 6.11 -14.01 -14.69
N PRO A 230 5.97 -13.11 -15.67
CA PRO A 230 6.69 -13.21 -16.93
C PRO A 230 8.20 -13.24 -16.70
N ARG A 231 8.93 -13.99 -17.53
CA ARG A 231 10.41 -14.11 -17.41
C ARG A 231 11.12 -12.77 -17.45
N TRP A 232 10.61 -11.81 -18.23
CA TRP A 232 11.20 -10.48 -18.33
C TRP A 232 11.02 -9.65 -17.04
N PHE A 233 10.02 -9.97 -16.20
CA PHE A 233 9.63 -9.14 -15.05
C PHE A 233 10.74 -9.03 -13.99
N SER A 234 11.34 -10.16 -13.63
CA SER A 234 12.46 -10.20 -12.66
C SER A 234 13.69 -9.49 -13.18
N ARG A 235 13.99 -9.62 -14.47
CA ARG A 235 15.11 -8.94 -15.11
C ARG A 235 14.87 -7.43 -15.21
N LEU A 236 13.67 -7.00 -15.55
CA LEU A 236 13.34 -5.59 -15.75
C LEU A 236 13.38 -4.79 -14.45
N PHE A 237 12.98 -5.42 -13.33
CA PHE A 237 12.93 -4.78 -12.01
C PHE A 237 13.99 -5.33 -11.05
N SER A 238 15.11 -5.85 -11.56
CA SER A 238 16.18 -6.41 -10.71
C SER A 238 16.77 -5.36 -9.77
N HIS A 239 16.80 -4.10 -10.21
CA HIS A 239 17.28 -2.93 -9.46
C HIS A 239 16.30 -2.42 -8.40
N ALA A 240 15.04 -2.84 -8.43
CA ALA A 240 14.06 -2.45 -7.43
C ALA A 240 14.45 -3.01 -6.05
N SER A 241 14.19 -2.29 -4.97
CA SER A 241 14.35 -2.82 -3.61
C SER A 241 13.39 -3.99 -3.37
N GLN A 242 13.61 -4.73 -2.28
CA GLN A 242 12.77 -5.84 -1.86
C GLN A 242 11.28 -5.44 -1.69
N ALA A 243 11.00 -4.32 -1.03
CA ALA A 243 9.67 -3.74 -0.88
C ALA A 243 9.05 -3.26 -2.19
N GLN A 244 9.84 -2.61 -3.04
CA GLN A 244 9.37 -2.16 -4.35
C GLN A 244 9.01 -3.36 -5.23
N TYR A 245 9.84 -4.40 -5.23
CA TYR A 245 9.60 -5.61 -6.02
C TYR A 245 8.38 -6.39 -5.49
N GLN A 246 8.19 -6.50 -4.17
CA GLN A 246 6.98 -7.11 -3.61
C GLN A 246 5.72 -6.36 -4.08
N HIS A 247 5.71 -5.03 -4.00
CA HIS A 247 4.57 -4.24 -4.45
C HIS A 247 4.28 -4.42 -5.94
N LEU A 248 5.32 -4.49 -6.78
CA LEU A 248 5.15 -4.75 -8.21
C LEU A 248 4.52 -6.10 -8.49
N ARG A 249 4.88 -7.12 -7.70
CA ARG A 249 4.27 -8.46 -7.79
C ARG A 249 2.82 -8.45 -7.35
N GLU A 250 2.49 -7.76 -6.26
CA GLU A 250 1.11 -7.60 -5.80
C GLU A 250 0.25 -6.91 -6.86
N VAL A 251 0.76 -5.84 -7.48
CA VAL A 251 0.11 -5.17 -8.62
C VAL A 251 -0.08 -6.17 -9.77
N TRP A 252 0.96 -6.91 -10.14
CA TRP A 252 0.86 -7.92 -11.20
C TRP A 252 -0.22 -8.96 -10.93
N GLN A 253 -0.33 -9.44 -9.69
CA GLN A 253 -1.29 -10.47 -9.28
C GLN A 253 -2.73 -9.93 -9.22
N ARG A 254 -2.91 -8.69 -8.73
CA ARG A 254 -4.23 -8.10 -8.53
C ARG A 254 -4.90 -7.60 -9.80
N GLU A 255 -4.12 -7.23 -10.83
CA GLU A 255 -4.63 -6.47 -11.98
C GLU A 255 -4.79 -7.33 -13.24
N PRO A 256 -5.97 -7.91 -13.52
CA PRO A 256 -6.19 -8.73 -14.71
C PRO A 256 -6.03 -7.94 -16.02
N VAL A 257 -6.50 -6.70 -16.07
CA VAL A 257 -6.39 -5.85 -17.27
C VAL A 257 -4.94 -5.50 -17.58
N LEU A 258 -4.08 -5.33 -16.56
CA LEU A 258 -2.64 -5.14 -16.78
C LEU A 258 -2.03 -6.36 -17.48
N ARG A 259 -2.42 -7.57 -17.07
CA ARG A 259 -1.91 -8.81 -17.68
C ARG A 259 -2.39 -8.94 -19.12
N GLU A 260 -3.67 -8.69 -19.39
CA GLU A 260 -4.18 -8.70 -20.77
C GLU A 260 -3.50 -7.62 -21.64
N ALA A 261 -3.28 -6.41 -21.10
CA ALA A 261 -2.54 -5.35 -21.78
C ALA A 261 -1.09 -5.77 -22.11
N VAL A 262 -0.44 -6.51 -21.21
CA VAL A 262 0.88 -7.10 -21.49
C VAL A 262 0.79 -8.17 -22.57
N ASP A 263 -0.22 -9.05 -22.58
CA ASP A 263 -0.39 -10.05 -23.63
C ASP A 263 -0.56 -9.39 -25.01
N ARG A 264 -1.33 -8.29 -25.09
CA ARG A 264 -1.45 -7.47 -26.31
C ARG A 264 -0.13 -6.83 -26.70
N LEU A 265 0.66 -6.36 -25.73
CA LEU A 265 1.97 -5.77 -25.97
C LEU A 265 2.98 -6.82 -26.46
N ASP A 266 2.97 -8.02 -25.88
CA ASP A 266 3.78 -9.17 -26.28
C ASP A 266 3.46 -9.59 -27.71
N ALA A 267 2.17 -9.65 -28.08
CA ALA A 267 1.75 -9.95 -29.45
C ALA A 267 2.26 -8.92 -30.49
N GLN A 268 2.52 -7.68 -30.06
CA GLN A 268 3.07 -6.62 -30.89
C GLN A 268 4.61 -6.55 -30.84
N ASN A 269 5.27 -7.22 -29.89
CA ASN A 269 6.70 -7.11 -29.66
C ASN A 269 7.47 -7.96 -30.67
N PRO A 270 8.33 -7.35 -31.53
CA PRO A 270 9.11 -8.09 -32.51
C PRO A 270 10.11 -9.10 -31.90
N GLU A 271 10.47 -8.95 -30.62
CA GLU A 271 11.33 -9.91 -29.92
C GLU A 271 10.58 -11.15 -29.42
N GLN A 272 9.24 -11.09 -29.35
CA GLN A 272 8.38 -12.16 -28.84
C GLN A 272 7.57 -12.85 -29.95
N GLY A 273 7.24 -12.14 -31.04
CA GLY A 273 6.39 -12.63 -32.13
C GLY A 273 7.02 -12.54 -33.52
N ALA A 274 6.63 -13.45 -34.41
CA ALA A 274 6.92 -13.35 -35.84
C ALA A 274 5.89 -12.44 -36.53
N VAL A 275 6.26 -11.83 -37.66
CA VAL A 275 5.34 -11.05 -38.48
C VAL A 275 4.48 -12.00 -39.31
N TYR A 276 3.16 -11.99 -39.12
CA TYR A 276 2.25 -12.95 -39.75
C TYR A 276 1.38 -12.36 -40.87
N ALA A 277 1.27 -11.03 -40.96
CA ALA A 277 0.46 -10.35 -41.96
C ALA A 277 0.98 -8.94 -42.26
N CYS A 278 0.63 -8.41 -43.43
CA CYS A 278 0.88 -7.03 -43.80
C CYS A 278 0.02 -6.05 -42.97
N PRO A 279 0.59 -5.03 -42.32
CA PRO A 279 -0.16 -4.08 -41.51
C PRO A 279 -1.11 -3.19 -42.33
N TYR A 280 -0.91 -3.10 -43.66
CA TYR A 280 -1.70 -2.24 -44.54
C TYR A 280 -2.93 -2.93 -45.13
N CYS A 281 -2.84 -4.23 -45.46
CA CYS A 281 -3.91 -4.96 -46.15
C CYS A 281 -4.25 -6.32 -45.52
N GLN A 282 -3.64 -6.66 -44.37
CA GLN A 282 -3.82 -7.92 -43.64
C GLN A 282 -3.50 -9.20 -44.44
N ASN A 283 -2.85 -9.07 -45.60
CA ASN A 283 -2.40 -10.22 -46.38
C ASN A 283 -1.30 -10.99 -45.64
N LYS A 284 -1.46 -12.32 -45.54
CA LYS A 284 -0.51 -13.23 -44.89
C LYS A 284 0.66 -13.62 -45.79
N HIS A 285 0.55 -13.42 -47.10
CA HIS A 285 1.64 -13.68 -48.04
C HIS A 285 2.61 -12.49 -48.04
N ILE A 286 3.62 -12.55 -47.18
CA ILE A 286 4.65 -11.51 -47.03
C ILE A 286 6.04 -12.09 -47.33
N SER A 287 6.89 -11.28 -47.95
CA SER A 287 8.25 -11.67 -48.32
C SER A 287 9.28 -10.95 -47.44
N PRO A 288 10.26 -11.65 -46.84
CA PRO A 288 11.30 -11.01 -46.06
C PRO A 288 12.25 -10.23 -46.99
N ARG A 289 12.54 -8.98 -46.63
CA ARG A 289 13.54 -8.14 -47.29
C ARG A 289 14.86 -8.28 -46.54
N LYS A 290 15.79 -9.04 -47.12
CA LYS A 290 17.10 -9.34 -46.52
C LYS A 290 18.19 -8.43 -47.07
N THR A 291 19.14 -8.02 -46.22
CA THR A 291 20.50 -7.67 -46.62
C THR A 291 21.43 -8.86 -46.35
N ALA A 292 22.72 -8.75 -46.72
CA ALA A 292 23.69 -9.85 -46.64
C ALA A 292 23.88 -10.44 -45.24
N SER A 293 23.44 -9.76 -44.18
CA SER A 293 23.64 -10.16 -42.78
C SER A 293 22.39 -10.15 -41.89
N SER A 294 21.24 -9.61 -42.31
CA SER A 294 20.00 -9.62 -41.50
C SER A 294 18.72 -9.33 -42.31
N ILE A 295 17.55 -9.65 -41.73
CA ILE A 295 16.24 -9.21 -42.24
C ILE A 295 16.02 -7.77 -41.76
N GLU A 296 15.99 -6.79 -42.67
CA GLU A 296 15.71 -5.39 -42.33
C GLU A 296 14.21 -5.06 -42.35
N GLY A 297 13.41 -5.87 -43.04
CA GLY A 297 11.96 -5.66 -43.13
C GLY A 297 11.24 -6.73 -43.95
N TYR A 298 10.03 -6.38 -44.35
CA TYR A 298 9.08 -7.23 -45.07
C TYR A 298 8.52 -6.43 -46.25
N TYR A 299 8.04 -7.16 -47.24
CA TYR A 299 7.36 -6.61 -48.40
C TYR A 299 6.06 -7.38 -48.63
N CYS A 300 4.97 -6.64 -48.85
CA CYS A 300 3.68 -7.24 -49.17
C CYS A 300 3.38 -7.10 -50.67
N PRO A 301 3.34 -8.20 -51.44
CA PRO A 301 3.04 -8.17 -52.87
C PRO A 301 1.60 -7.74 -53.19
N ALA A 302 0.64 -7.97 -52.29
CA ALA A 302 -0.77 -7.63 -52.57
C ALA A 302 -1.05 -6.12 -52.55
N CYS A 303 -0.28 -5.34 -51.79
CA CYS A 303 -0.47 -3.90 -51.70
C CYS A 303 0.80 -3.13 -52.07
N ASP A 304 1.83 -3.81 -52.59
CA ASP A 304 3.10 -3.24 -53.03
C ASP A 304 3.78 -2.32 -52.00
N ASN A 305 3.65 -2.63 -50.70
CA ASN A 305 4.19 -1.78 -49.63
C ASN A 305 5.30 -2.51 -48.84
N PRO A 306 6.46 -1.87 -48.64
CA PRO A 306 7.46 -2.33 -47.68
C PRO A 306 7.08 -1.92 -46.25
N PHE A 307 7.46 -2.74 -45.27
CA PHE A 307 7.24 -2.45 -43.85
C PHE A 307 8.26 -3.16 -42.96
N THR A 308 8.32 -2.78 -41.69
CA THR A 308 9.14 -3.44 -40.66
C THR A 308 8.28 -4.25 -39.71
N ALA A 309 8.89 -5.14 -38.92
CA ALA A 309 8.16 -5.87 -37.88
C ALA A 309 7.44 -4.97 -36.87
N THR A 310 7.90 -3.73 -36.70
CA THR A 310 7.29 -2.76 -35.80
C THR A 310 6.20 -1.92 -36.46
N THR A 311 6.03 -1.98 -37.78
CA THR A 311 5.08 -1.11 -38.49
C THR A 311 3.64 -1.43 -38.08
N GLY A 312 2.88 -0.39 -37.69
CA GLY A 312 1.50 -0.55 -37.22
C GLY A 312 1.38 -0.97 -35.75
N THR A 313 2.51 -1.04 -35.03
CA THR A 313 2.55 -1.38 -33.59
C THR A 313 2.98 -0.20 -32.73
N VAL A 314 2.82 -0.32 -31.42
CA VAL A 314 3.34 0.67 -30.45
C VAL A 314 4.87 0.83 -30.49
N PHE A 315 5.60 -0.15 -31.06
CA PHE A 315 7.06 -0.14 -31.23
C PHE A 315 7.52 0.59 -32.51
N THR A 316 6.61 1.15 -33.31
CA THR A 316 6.95 1.86 -34.56
C THR A 316 7.98 2.97 -34.31
N ARG A 317 9.06 2.97 -35.10
CA ARG A 317 10.19 3.95 -35.03
C ARG A 317 10.86 4.03 -33.66
N MET A 318 10.84 2.94 -32.90
CA MET A 318 11.47 2.84 -31.60
C MET A 318 12.74 1.98 -31.70
N ARG A 319 13.79 2.36 -30.96
CA ARG A 319 15.01 1.55 -30.87
C ARG A 319 14.76 0.34 -29.97
N GLN A 320 15.36 -0.79 -30.35
CA GLN A 320 15.20 -2.07 -29.67
C GLN A 320 15.58 -1.99 -28.17
N GLU A 321 16.67 -1.26 -27.83
CA GLU A 321 17.10 -1.06 -26.44
C GLU A 321 16.04 -0.41 -25.53
N HIS A 322 15.01 0.20 -26.11
CA HIS A 322 13.96 0.87 -25.37
C HIS A 322 12.67 0.06 -25.26
N PHE A 323 12.50 -1.06 -25.97
CA PHE A 323 11.23 -1.82 -26.01
C PHE A 323 10.72 -2.15 -24.61
N TRP A 324 11.61 -2.64 -23.76
CA TRP A 324 11.33 -2.99 -22.37
C TRP A 324 10.91 -1.81 -21.48
N ARG A 325 11.18 -0.56 -21.89
CA ARG A 325 10.66 0.63 -21.18
C ARG A 325 9.15 0.79 -21.34
N LEU A 326 8.54 0.29 -22.42
CA LEU A 326 7.08 0.27 -22.55
C LEU A 326 6.45 -0.65 -21.51
N TYR A 327 7.04 -1.82 -21.28
CA TYR A 327 6.60 -2.75 -20.23
C TYR A 327 6.74 -2.14 -18.84
N ALA A 328 7.88 -1.50 -18.55
CA ALA A 328 8.09 -0.82 -17.27
C ALA A 328 7.02 0.26 -17.05
N VAL A 329 6.83 1.15 -18.04
CA VAL A 329 5.83 2.22 -17.96
C VAL A 329 4.43 1.65 -17.83
N LEU A 330 4.06 0.61 -18.57
CA LEU A 330 2.76 -0.03 -18.51
C LEU A 330 2.45 -0.55 -17.10
N VAL A 331 3.38 -1.30 -16.49
CA VAL A 331 3.23 -1.77 -15.10
C VAL A 331 3.10 -0.58 -14.13
N MET A 332 3.89 0.48 -14.31
CA MET A 332 3.84 1.66 -13.44
C MET A 332 2.48 2.38 -13.47
N LEU A 333 1.69 2.28 -14.54
CA LEU A 333 0.37 2.93 -14.61
C LEU A 333 -0.61 2.38 -13.56
N TRP A 334 -0.45 1.12 -13.12
CA TRP A 334 -1.26 0.49 -12.07
C TRP A 334 -0.68 0.62 -10.66
N THR A 335 0.49 1.27 -10.52
CA THR A 335 1.08 1.59 -9.23
C THR A 335 0.51 2.90 -8.69
N GLN A 336 0.67 3.12 -7.38
CA GLN A 336 0.25 4.35 -6.71
C GLN A 336 1.44 5.25 -6.37
N TRP A 337 2.58 5.00 -6.99
CA TRP A 337 3.81 5.68 -6.62
C TRP A 337 3.85 7.13 -7.07
N ARG A 338 4.67 7.90 -6.37
CA ARG A 338 4.95 9.27 -6.80
C ARG A 338 5.68 9.24 -8.13
N PRO A 339 5.48 10.25 -8.99
CA PRO A 339 6.15 10.30 -10.29
C PRO A 339 7.67 10.10 -10.21
N THR A 340 8.34 10.63 -9.19
CA THR A 340 9.79 10.46 -9.00
C THR A 340 10.20 8.99 -8.83
N GLN A 341 9.46 8.21 -8.04
CA GLN A 341 9.71 6.78 -7.84
C GLN A 341 9.43 5.99 -9.13
N ILE A 342 8.37 6.37 -9.85
CA ILE A 342 8.03 5.76 -11.14
C ILE A 342 9.16 5.97 -12.17
N PHE A 343 9.75 7.16 -12.22
CA PHE A 343 10.83 7.45 -13.17
C PHE A 343 12.09 6.66 -12.82
N GLU A 344 12.45 6.58 -11.55
CA GLU A 344 13.57 5.76 -11.09
C GLU A 344 13.39 4.29 -11.48
N LEU A 345 12.21 3.72 -11.22
CA LEU A 345 11.93 2.31 -11.51
C LEU A 345 11.79 2.01 -12.99
N CYS A 346 11.32 2.96 -13.79
CA CYS A 346 11.38 2.89 -15.26
C CYS A 346 12.76 3.23 -15.84
N GLN A 347 13.75 3.60 -15.02
CA GLN A 347 15.06 4.10 -15.44
C GLN A 347 14.97 5.29 -16.42
N LEU A 348 14.03 6.20 -16.15
CA LEU A 348 13.78 7.42 -16.91
C LEU A 348 14.31 8.64 -16.14
N ARG A 349 14.85 9.62 -16.88
CA ARG A 349 15.46 10.82 -16.29
C ARG A 349 14.44 11.89 -15.89
N SER A 350 13.21 11.84 -16.41
CA SER A 350 12.20 12.86 -16.15
C SER A 350 10.79 12.42 -16.56
N VAL A 351 9.82 13.31 -16.32
CA VAL A 351 8.41 13.16 -16.69
C VAL A 351 8.21 13.04 -18.21
N HIS A 352 9.00 13.76 -19.01
CA HIS A 352 8.75 13.88 -20.46
C HIS A 352 8.93 12.55 -21.22
N PRO A 353 9.99 11.76 -20.99
CA PRO A 353 10.08 10.39 -21.50
C PRO A 353 8.90 9.51 -21.06
N PHE A 354 8.49 9.61 -19.80
CA PHE A 354 7.36 8.83 -19.28
C PHE A 354 6.07 9.14 -20.05
N LEU A 355 5.74 10.43 -20.23
CA LEU A 355 4.57 10.85 -21.00
C LEU A 355 4.65 10.41 -22.47
N THR A 356 5.85 10.35 -23.04
CA THR A 356 6.07 9.85 -24.40
C THR A 356 5.71 8.36 -24.51
N TYR A 357 6.16 7.54 -23.55
CA TYR A 357 5.81 6.12 -23.50
C TYR A 357 4.32 5.91 -23.19
N HIS A 358 3.75 6.66 -22.25
CA HIS A 358 2.33 6.62 -21.94
C HIS A 358 1.47 6.95 -23.16
N LYS A 359 1.80 8.00 -23.90
CA LYS A 359 1.10 8.37 -25.15
C LYS A 359 1.21 7.26 -26.21
N ARG A 360 2.35 6.55 -26.28
CA ARG A 360 2.52 5.41 -27.19
C ARG A 360 1.68 4.20 -26.80
N LEU A 361 1.42 3.99 -25.51
CA LEU A 361 0.55 2.93 -25.01
C LEU A 361 -0.95 3.26 -25.16
N ALA A 362 -1.31 4.52 -25.41
CA ALA A 362 -2.71 4.94 -25.50
C ALA A 362 -3.58 4.13 -26.47
N PRO A 363 -3.14 3.75 -27.69
CA PRO A 363 -3.95 2.92 -28.59
C PRO A 363 -4.25 1.54 -28.01
N LEU A 364 -3.28 0.93 -27.32
CA LEU A 364 -3.44 -0.35 -26.66
C LEU A 364 -4.39 -0.24 -25.46
N LEU A 365 -4.29 0.83 -24.68
CA LEU A 365 -5.17 1.06 -23.52
C LEU A 365 -6.62 1.37 -23.93
N ALA A 366 -6.82 2.00 -25.10
CA ALA A 366 -8.14 2.30 -25.63
C ALA A 366 -8.93 1.03 -26.02
N GLU A 367 -8.26 -0.12 -26.25
CA GLU A 367 -8.94 -1.41 -26.48
C GLU A 367 -9.77 -1.86 -25.27
N PHE A 368 -9.47 -1.35 -24.08
CA PHE A 368 -10.15 -1.68 -22.83
C PHE A 368 -11.24 -0.66 -22.46
N ASP A 369 -11.54 0.31 -23.33
CA ASP A 369 -12.61 1.27 -23.09
C ASP A 369 -13.97 0.56 -22.97
N GLY A 370 -14.68 0.81 -21.87
CA GLY A 370 -15.99 0.22 -21.57
C GLY A 370 -16.00 -0.78 -20.42
N ALA A 371 -14.84 -1.24 -19.95
CA ALA A 371 -14.70 -2.03 -18.73
C ALA A 371 -13.81 -1.29 -17.70
N PRO A 372 -14.04 -1.50 -16.38
CA PRO A 372 -13.15 -0.95 -15.36
C PRO A 372 -11.72 -1.51 -15.52
N ILE A 373 -10.72 -0.63 -15.61
CA ILE A 373 -9.31 -1.02 -15.77
C ILE A 373 -8.71 -1.67 -14.51
N THR A 374 -9.42 -1.60 -13.38
CA THR A 374 -9.03 -2.25 -12.13
C THR A 374 -10.28 -2.67 -11.35
N PRO A 375 -10.26 -3.83 -10.67
CA PRO A 375 -11.30 -4.20 -9.72
C PRO A 375 -11.23 -3.39 -8.42
N TYR A 376 -10.14 -2.66 -8.17
CA TYR A 376 -9.92 -1.90 -6.93
C TYR A 376 -9.57 -0.43 -7.24
N PRO A 377 -10.60 0.42 -7.43
CA PRO A 377 -10.39 1.82 -7.78
C PRO A 377 -9.53 2.55 -6.73
N ARG A 378 -8.61 3.39 -7.18
CA ARG A 378 -7.63 4.15 -6.38
C ARG A 378 -6.98 5.27 -7.18
N ASN A 379 -5.98 5.97 -6.63
CA ASN A 379 -5.24 6.98 -7.39
C ASN A 379 -4.18 6.33 -8.30
N LEU A 380 -4.56 6.04 -9.55
CA LEU A 380 -3.66 5.51 -10.58
C LEU A 380 -3.20 6.63 -11.51
N LEU A 381 -1.89 6.74 -11.75
CA LEU A 381 -1.30 7.87 -12.50
C LEU A 381 -1.83 7.98 -13.94
N GLY A 382 -2.18 6.85 -14.57
CA GLY A 382 -2.61 6.79 -15.97
C GLY A 382 -4.12 6.85 -16.19
N PHE A 383 -4.94 6.76 -15.13
CA PHE A 383 -6.36 6.45 -15.27
C PHE A 383 -7.24 7.40 -14.47
N THR A 384 -8.24 7.98 -15.13
CA THR A 384 -9.30 8.73 -14.46
C THR A 384 -10.12 7.82 -13.55
N PRO A 385 -10.75 8.34 -12.48
CA PRO A 385 -11.66 7.53 -11.67
C PRO A 385 -12.77 6.87 -12.50
N GLY A 386 -13.26 7.53 -13.56
CA GLY A 386 -14.24 6.97 -14.49
C GLY A 386 -13.76 5.70 -15.20
N GLN A 387 -12.52 5.69 -15.70
CA GLN A 387 -11.90 4.50 -16.31
C GLN A 387 -11.72 3.35 -15.31
N GLN A 388 -11.66 3.67 -14.01
CA GLN A 388 -11.60 2.69 -12.94
C GLN A 388 -13.01 2.22 -12.50
N GLY A 389 -14.07 2.62 -13.20
CA GLY A 389 -15.45 2.24 -12.88
C GLY A 389 -16.11 3.10 -11.80
N VAL A 390 -15.48 4.20 -11.37
CA VAL A 390 -16.08 5.12 -10.39
C VAL A 390 -17.07 6.05 -11.10
N CYS A 391 -18.22 6.28 -10.49
CA CYS A 391 -19.22 7.24 -10.94
C CYS A 391 -19.48 8.31 -9.87
N CYS A 392 -19.99 9.46 -10.29
CA CYS A 392 -20.39 10.51 -9.36
C CYS A 392 -21.55 10.04 -8.49
N VAL A 393 -21.38 10.10 -7.17
CA VAL A 393 -22.41 9.73 -6.18
C VAL A 393 -23.67 10.61 -6.22
N TYR A 394 -23.64 11.72 -6.97
CA TYR A 394 -24.74 12.67 -7.08
C TYR A 394 -25.42 12.67 -8.46
N CYS A 395 -24.67 12.49 -9.54
CA CYS A 395 -25.21 12.57 -10.91
C CYS A 395 -24.86 11.37 -11.81
N GLN A 396 -24.20 10.34 -11.27
CA GLN A 396 -23.78 9.12 -11.99
C GLN A 396 -22.78 9.33 -13.14
N SER A 397 -22.33 10.56 -13.41
CA SER A 397 -21.30 10.82 -14.42
C SER A 397 -19.97 10.12 -14.11
N THR A 398 -19.31 9.63 -15.16
CA THR A 398 -17.95 9.08 -15.12
C THR A 398 -16.88 10.13 -15.41
N LYS A 399 -17.25 11.37 -15.72
CA LYS A 399 -16.32 12.49 -15.93
C LYS A 399 -15.80 13.02 -14.61
N LEU A 400 -14.82 12.30 -14.08
CA LEU A 400 -14.26 12.49 -12.75
C LEU A 400 -12.78 12.82 -12.85
N ILE A 401 -12.30 13.69 -11.95
CA ILE A 401 -10.88 13.96 -11.75
C ILE A 401 -10.49 13.82 -10.29
N THR A 402 -9.22 13.51 -10.06
CA THR A 402 -8.65 13.38 -8.72
C THR A 402 -8.04 14.71 -8.25
N GLU A 403 -8.41 15.19 -7.07
CA GLU A 403 -7.90 16.44 -6.47
C GLU A 403 -6.87 16.13 -5.36
N GLY A 404 -5.78 16.92 -5.28
CA GLY A 404 -4.85 16.87 -4.14
C GLY A 404 -3.81 15.75 -4.16
N ILE A 405 -3.25 15.44 -5.34
CA ILE A 405 -2.27 14.35 -5.61
C ILE A 405 -1.08 14.33 -4.63
N THR A 406 -0.72 15.46 -4.02
CA THR A 406 0.47 15.61 -3.16
C THR A 406 0.21 15.41 -1.66
N VAL A 407 -1.05 15.39 -1.18
CA VAL A 407 -1.36 15.57 0.26
C VAL A 407 -2.19 14.41 0.86
N MET A 408 -2.89 13.60 0.06
CA MET A 408 -3.92 12.67 0.54
C MET A 408 -3.55 11.19 0.35
N PRO A 409 -4.20 10.24 1.08
CA PRO A 409 -3.97 8.80 0.89
C PRO A 409 -4.24 8.40 -0.56
N LEU A 410 -3.31 7.68 -1.16
CA LEU A 410 -3.40 7.26 -2.56
C LEU A 410 -4.58 6.30 -2.80
N ASP A 411 -5.03 5.60 -1.77
CA ASP A 411 -6.19 4.70 -1.81
C ASP A 411 -7.54 5.37 -1.59
N ASN A 412 -7.57 6.61 -1.09
CA ASN A 412 -8.81 7.33 -0.84
C ASN A 412 -8.69 8.81 -1.24
N PRO A 413 -8.53 9.08 -2.54
CA PRO A 413 -8.39 10.45 -3.00
C PRO A 413 -9.73 11.21 -3.00
N TYR A 414 -9.64 12.54 -3.04
CA TYR A 414 -10.79 13.39 -3.38
C TYR A 414 -11.07 13.30 -4.88
N ILE A 415 -12.34 13.17 -5.20
CA ILE A 415 -12.86 13.12 -6.56
C ILE A 415 -13.76 14.33 -6.77
N CYS A 416 -13.53 15.03 -7.88
CA CYS A 416 -14.38 16.09 -8.36
C CYS A 416 -15.11 15.63 -9.61
N CYS A 417 -16.43 15.78 -9.64
CA CYS A 417 -17.24 15.53 -10.82
C CYS A 417 -17.25 16.77 -11.72
N LEU A 418 -16.81 16.63 -12.96
CA LEU A 418 -16.76 17.74 -13.91
C LEU A 418 -18.16 18.19 -14.38
N ASP A 419 -19.13 17.27 -14.45
CA ASP A 419 -20.48 17.62 -14.93
C ASP A 419 -21.32 18.35 -13.87
N CYS A 420 -21.23 18.01 -12.58
CA CYS A 420 -22.06 18.63 -11.53
C CYS A 420 -21.26 19.46 -10.50
N GLY A 421 -19.94 19.53 -10.63
CA GLY A 421 -19.05 20.29 -9.72
C GLY A 421 -18.92 19.75 -8.30
N GLN A 422 -19.65 18.68 -7.95
CA GLN A 422 -19.66 18.11 -6.60
C GLN A 422 -18.37 17.35 -6.31
N ARG A 423 -18.00 17.32 -5.03
CA ARG A 423 -16.79 16.68 -4.54
C ARG A 423 -17.14 15.60 -3.53
N PHE A 424 -16.43 14.48 -3.59
CA PHE A 424 -16.55 13.38 -2.64
C PHE A 424 -15.23 12.63 -2.53
N MET A 425 -15.01 11.92 -1.43
CA MET A 425 -13.87 11.00 -1.32
C MET A 425 -14.23 9.65 -1.92
N LEU A 426 -13.28 8.93 -2.51
CA LEU A 426 -13.50 7.61 -3.09
C LEU A 426 -14.19 6.62 -2.12
N ARG A 427 -13.88 6.69 -0.83
CA ARG A 427 -14.56 5.90 0.22
C ARG A 427 -16.08 6.12 0.28
N VAL A 428 -16.57 7.32 -0.04
CA VAL A 428 -18.00 7.65 -0.04
C VAL A 428 -18.69 6.86 -1.13
N TRP A 429 -18.06 6.81 -2.31
CA TRP A 429 -18.54 5.99 -3.43
C TRP A 429 -18.52 4.49 -3.06
N ARG A 430 -17.43 3.97 -2.49
CA ARG A 430 -17.34 2.56 -2.04
C ARG A 430 -18.48 2.20 -1.07
N LYS A 431 -18.83 3.09 -0.14
CA LYS A 431 -19.95 2.87 0.79
C LYS A 431 -21.31 2.81 0.09
N GLN A 432 -21.52 3.65 -0.92
CA GLN A 432 -22.78 3.63 -1.69
C GLN A 432 -22.92 2.36 -2.53
N VAL A 433 -21.87 1.94 -3.22
CA VAL A 433 -21.87 0.69 -4.00
C VAL A 433 -22.26 -0.49 -3.11
N LYS A 434 -21.61 -0.63 -1.95
CA LYS A 434 -21.93 -1.71 -0.99
C LYS A 434 -23.35 -1.62 -0.43
N SER A 435 -23.89 -0.41 -0.28
CA SER A 435 -25.27 -0.23 0.18
C SER A 435 -26.28 -0.64 -0.90
N ASN A 436 -25.91 -0.51 -2.17
CA ASN A 436 -26.74 -0.92 -3.30
C ASN A 436 -26.63 -2.43 -3.58
N GLU A 437 -25.49 -3.07 -3.32
CA GLU A 437 -25.32 -4.53 -3.42
C GLU A 437 -26.09 -5.33 -2.35
N LYS A 438 -26.47 -4.67 -1.24
CA LYS A 438 -27.27 -5.27 -0.16
C LYS A 438 -28.79 -5.13 -0.36
N LYS A 439 -29.23 -4.45 -1.42
CA LYS A 439 -30.63 -4.34 -1.83
C LYS A 439 -30.87 -5.27 -3.00
#